data_AF-A0AAN2USI8-F1
#
_entry.id   AF-A0AAN2USI8-F1
#
_cell.length_a   1.000
_cell.length_b   1.000
_cell.length_c   1.000
_cell.angle_alpha   90.00
_cell.angle_beta   90.00
_cell.angle_gamma   90.00
#
_symmetry.space_group_name_H-M   'P 1'
#
loop_
_entity.id
_entity.type
_entity.pdbx_description
1 polymer ?
#
loop_
_entity_poly.entity_id
_entity_poly.type
_entity_poly.pdbx_seq_one_letter_code
_entity_poly.pdbx_strand_id
1 'polypeptide(L)'
;MPKSFDEFYFCTADEKEDIKTLNDYFIKYKNLGIYQDNMFCPECKQAELSYIPKTSQRRAHLKRKASSKHTNWCSYQFDYASKKYIEEYFKNLRDDQIKDKLDAMMRSLFFKKEYLPQTPVNLGDSSDENPLVLTRKVERQVHHKTLRRKSIEKWLDKELEDELHLFYGKVRLSISEWYNEQGYTLYFLNIFCKASNREWKKKASIYLGNKVLLKVEEDVDYYLVAIGHLDFSKGFPPKLQLVSRQALSIEKVV
;
A
#
# COMPACT_ATOMS: atom_id res chain seq x y z
N MET A 1 -14.45 -6.48 -8.46
CA MET A 1 -14.73 -5.08 -8.09
C MET A 1 -13.90 -4.15 -8.98
N PRO A 2 -14.44 -3.02 -9.48
CA PRO A 2 -13.64 -2.01 -10.15
C PRO A 2 -12.63 -1.41 -9.18
N LYS A 3 -11.42 -1.13 -9.67
CA LYS A 3 -10.36 -0.53 -8.84
C LYS A 3 -10.76 0.89 -8.43
N SER A 4 -10.68 1.16 -7.13
CA SER A 4 -10.79 2.49 -6.55
C SER A 4 -9.40 3.00 -6.15
N PHE A 5 -9.25 4.32 -6.14
CA PHE A 5 -8.01 4.98 -5.72
C PHE A 5 -8.29 5.84 -4.49
N ASP A 6 -7.42 5.73 -3.49
CA ASP A 6 -7.45 6.56 -2.28
C ASP A 6 -6.59 7.84 -2.44
N GLU A 7 -5.78 7.90 -3.50
CA GLU A 7 -4.85 8.98 -3.86
C GLU A 7 -4.86 9.20 -5.38
N PHE A 8 -4.46 10.39 -5.83
CA PHE A 8 -4.34 10.73 -7.25
C PHE A 8 -3.11 11.58 -7.50
N TYR A 9 -2.60 11.54 -8.73
CA TYR A 9 -1.64 12.52 -9.20
C TYR A 9 -2.38 13.78 -9.65
N PHE A 10 -2.07 14.92 -9.01
CA PHE A 10 -2.62 16.21 -9.39
C PHE A 10 -1.63 16.91 -10.33
N CYS A 11 -1.99 17.03 -11.60
CA CYS A 11 -1.04 17.49 -12.62
C CYS A 11 -0.62 18.96 -12.44
N THR A 12 -1.50 19.81 -11.90
CA THR A 12 -1.25 21.24 -11.72
C THR A 12 -0.14 21.52 -10.71
N ALA A 13 -0.02 20.68 -9.68
CA ALA A 13 1.01 20.82 -8.63
C ALA A 13 2.16 19.80 -8.75
N ASP A 14 2.11 18.90 -9.76
CA ASP A 14 3.04 17.77 -9.93
C ASP A 14 3.26 16.96 -8.64
N GLU A 15 2.18 16.69 -7.91
CA GLU A 15 2.24 15.95 -6.65
C GLU A 15 1.15 14.90 -6.52
N LYS A 16 1.33 13.98 -5.57
CA LYS A 16 0.28 13.04 -5.17
C LYS A 16 -0.57 13.70 -4.10
N GLU A 17 -1.86 13.71 -4.31
CA GLU A 17 -2.84 14.22 -3.37
C GLU A 17 -3.78 13.12 -2.87
N ASP A 18 -4.30 13.33 -1.66
CA ASP A 18 -5.24 12.41 -1.04
C ASP A 18 -6.68 12.74 -1.42
N ILE A 19 -7.50 11.70 -1.55
CA ILE A 19 -8.93 11.90 -1.80
C ILE A 19 -9.63 12.70 -0.68
N LYS A 20 -9.10 12.70 0.56
CA LYS A 20 -9.66 13.50 1.63
C LYS A 20 -9.61 14.99 1.31
N THR A 21 -8.48 15.50 0.79
CA THR A 21 -8.32 16.91 0.41
C THR A 21 -9.35 17.30 -0.65
N LEU A 22 -9.50 16.47 -1.67
CA LEU A 22 -10.50 16.62 -2.72
C LEU A 22 -11.94 16.59 -2.18
N ASN A 23 -12.24 15.64 -1.28
CA ASN A 23 -13.57 15.53 -0.68
C ASN A 23 -13.90 16.74 0.20
N ASP A 24 -12.94 17.24 0.99
CA ASP A 24 -13.11 18.44 1.82
C ASP A 24 -13.35 19.69 0.93
N TYR A 25 -12.63 19.80 -0.20
CA TYR A 25 -12.88 20.83 -1.21
C TYR A 25 -14.30 20.72 -1.80
N PHE A 26 -14.70 19.54 -2.26
CA PHE A 26 -16.02 19.31 -2.84
C PHE A 26 -17.15 19.59 -1.85
N ILE A 27 -16.99 19.22 -0.57
CA ILE A 27 -17.99 19.52 0.47
C ILE A 27 -18.15 21.03 0.65
N LYS A 28 -17.03 21.78 0.63
CA LYS A 28 -17.01 23.23 0.84
C LYS A 28 -17.58 24.01 -0.35
N TYR A 29 -17.15 23.69 -1.57
CA TYR A 29 -17.45 24.49 -2.76
C TYR A 29 -18.53 23.88 -3.67
N LYS A 30 -18.95 22.63 -3.40
CA LYS A 30 -19.95 21.88 -4.20
C LYS A 30 -19.58 21.72 -5.69
N ASN A 31 -18.29 21.81 -6.02
CA ASN A 31 -17.73 21.60 -7.35
C ASN A 31 -16.30 21.05 -7.23
N LEU A 32 -15.70 20.66 -8.37
CA LEU A 32 -14.34 20.15 -8.42
C LEU A 32 -13.28 21.23 -8.69
N GLY A 33 -13.67 22.41 -9.19
CA GLY A 33 -12.79 23.56 -9.38
C GLY A 33 -11.47 23.20 -10.03
N ILE A 34 -10.36 23.47 -9.34
CA ILE A 34 -8.99 23.20 -9.82
C ILE A 34 -8.71 21.71 -10.07
N TYR A 35 -9.46 20.80 -9.45
CA TYR A 35 -9.29 19.35 -9.61
C TYR A 35 -10.01 18.81 -10.84
N GLN A 36 -10.93 19.58 -11.43
CA GLN A 36 -11.65 19.16 -12.62
C GLN A 36 -10.67 18.85 -13.75
N ASP A 37 -10.73 17.62 -14.27
CA ASP A 37 -9.87 17.10 -15.36
C ASP A 37 -8.35 17.10 -15.09
N ASN A 38 -7.92 17.40 -13.86
CA ASN A 38 -6.51 17.45 -13.46
C ASN A 38 -6.09 16.29 -12.54
N MET A 39 -6.96 15.28 -12.38
CA MET A 39 -6.73 14.10 -11.54
C MET A 39 -6.35 12.89 -12.38
N PHE A 40 -5.19 12.31 -12.12
CA PHE A 40 -4.66 11.17 -12.86
C PHE A 40 -4.23 10.04 -11.93
N CYS A 41 -3.95 8.88 -12.53
CA CYS A 41 -3.45 7.72 -11.81
C CYS A 41 -2.19 8.09 -11.02
N PRO A 42 -2.15 7.83 -9.70
CA PRO A 42 -1.01 8.16 -8.83
C PRO A 42 0.25 7.38 -9.19
N GLU A 43 0.14 6.33 -10.00
CA GLU A 43 1.27 5.53 -10.45
C GLU A 43 1.73 5.98 -11.83
N CYS A 44 0.90 5.84 -12.87
CA CYS A 44 1.34 6.12 -14.23
C CYS A 44 1.26 7.58 -14.68
N LYS A 45 0.63 8.45 -13.88
CA LYS A 45 0.38 9.87 -14.21
C LYS A 45 -0.40 10.13 -15.52
N GLN A 46 -0.88 9.08 -16.20
CA GLN A 46 -1.53 9.18 -17.52
C GLN A 46 -3.03 8.90 -17.50
N ALA A 47 -3.48 7.86 -16.77
CA ALA A 47 -4.89 7.51 -16.80
C ALA A 47 -5.71 8.51 -15.97
N GLU A 48 -6.64 9.21 -16.61
CA GLU A 48 -7.53 10.18 -15.98
C GLU A 48 -8.50 9.51 -15.01
N LEU A 49 -8.71 10.18 -13.87
CA LEU A 49 -9.61 9.75 -12.82
C LEU A 49 -10.82 10.70 -12.71
N SER A 50 -11.95 10.14 -12.32
CA SER A 50 -13.17 10.86 -11.97
C SER A 50 -13.47 10.68 -10.49
N TYR A 51 -13.85 11.78 -9.85
CA TYR A 51 -14.33 11.79 -8.48
C TYR A 51 -15.77 11.28 -8.40
N ILE A 52 -16.00 10.31 -7.52
CA ILE A 52 -17.34 9.84 -7.17
C ILE A 52 -17.63 10.32 -5.74
N PRO A 53 -18.57 11.27 -5.56
CA PRO A 53 -18.92 11.77 -4.24
C PRO A 53 -19.45 10.66 -3.31
N LYS A 54 -19.30 10.87 -2.00
CA LYS A 54 -19.88 10.01 -0.97
C LYS A 54 -21.40 9.93 -1.14
N THR A 55 -21.94 8.72 -1.02
CA THR A 55 -23.38 8.44 -0.91
C THR A 55 -23.71 7.85 0.45
N SER A 56 -24.99 7.58 0.73
CA SER A 56 -25.41 6.88 1.96
C SER A 56 -24.79 5.48 2.08
N GLN A 57 -24.48 4.83 0.97
CA GLN A 57 -23.99 3.45 0.92
C GLN A 57 -22.49 3.33 0.63
N ARG A 58 -21.85 4.38 0.10
CA ARG A 58 -20.45 4.30 -0.36
C ARG A 58 -19.67 5.55 0.02
N ARG A 59 -18.40 5.35 0.40
CA ARG A 59 -17.45 6.45 0.60
C ARG A 59 -17.11 7.12 -0.72
N ALA A 60 -16.69 8.38 -0.62
CA ALA A 60 -16.09 9.06 -1.75
C ALA A 60 -14.87 8.25 -2.23
N HIS A 61 -14.75 8.07 -3.54
CA HIS A 61 -13.66 7.33 -4.16
C HIS A 61 -13.36 7.88 -5.54
N LEU A 62 -12.17 7.59 -6.05
CA LEU A 62 -11.78 7.89 -7.41
C LEU A 62 -11.92 6.64 -8.28
N LYS A 63 -12.32 6.84 -9.53
CA LYS A 63 -12.43 5.78 -10.54
C LYS A 63 -11.81 6.24 -11.85
N ARG A 64 -11.14 5.35 -12.58
CA ARG A 64 -10.63 5.65 -13.93
C ARG A 64 -11.78 6.01 -14.89
N LYS A 65 -11.59 7.05 -15.70
CA LYS A 65 -12.48 7.36 -16.83
C LYS A 65 -12.43 6.23 -17.86
N ALA A 66 -13.59 5.78 -18.36
CA ALA A 66 -13.66 4.65 -19.28
C ALA A 66 -12.81 4.84 -20.55
N SER A 67 -12.76 6.07 -21.07
CA SER A 67 -11.98 6.49 -22.24
C SER A 67 -10.46 6.56 -22.01
N SER A 68 -10.00 6.64 -20.76
CA SER A 68 -8.58 6.85 -20.45
C SER A 68 -7.85 5.54 -20.20
N LYS A 69 -6.58 5.42 -20.61
CA LYS A 69 -5.80 4.18 -20.52
C LYS A 69 -4.59 4.32 -19.59
N HIS A 70 -4.25 3.23 -18.94
CA HIS A 70 -2.99 3.10 -18.21
C HIS A 70 -1.84 2.82 -19.18
N THR A 71 -0.61 3.10 -18.76
CA THR A 71 0.61 2.65 -19.43
C THR A 71 0.82 1.14 -19.23
N ASN A 72 1.63 0.51 -20.09
CA ASN A 72 1.97 -0.91 -20.01
C ASN A 72 2.79 -1.29 -18.77
N TRP A 73 3.42 -0.32 -18.11
CA TRP A 73 4.11 -0.53 -16.84
C TRP A 73 3.20 -0.37 -15.61
N CYS A 74 1.96 0.11 -15.76
CA CYS A 74 1.13 0.44 -14.61
C CYS A 74 0.43 -0.80 -14.01
N SER A 75 0.60 -1.02 -12.71
CA SER A 75 -0.07 -2.07 -11.94
C SER A 75 -1.59 -2.00 -12.04
N TYR A 76 -2.15 -0.79 -12.22
CA TYR A 76 -3.58 -0.58 -12.33
C TYR A 76 -4.21 -1.16 -13.59
N GLN A 77 -3.46 -1.51 -14.62
CA GLN A 77 -3.99 -2.14 -15.84
C GLN A 77 -4.34 -3.64 -15.64
N PHE A 78 -3.69 -4.34 -14.72
CA PHE A 78 -3.82 -5.80 -14.54
C PHE A 78 -4.91 -6.15 -13.53
N ASP A 79 -5.50 -7.34 -13.57
CA ASP A 79 -6.41 -7.75 -12.50
C ASP A 79 -5.69 -7.96 -11.16
N TYR A 80 -6.42 -7.80 -10.06
CA TYR A 80 -5.91 -8.16 -8.74
C TYR A 80 -5.64 -9.66 -8.64
N ALA A 81 -4.54 -10.01 -8.00
CA ALA A 81 -4.25 -11.38 -7.60
C ALA A 81 -5.22 -11.84 -6.49
N SER A 82 -5.60 -13.12 -6.50
CA SER A 82 -6.34 -13.73 -5.40
C SER A 82 -5.43 -14.01 -4.21
N LYS A 83 -6.00 -14.17 -3.01
CA LYS A 83 -5.24 -14.55 -1.80
C LYS A 83 -4.35 -15.77 -2.04
N LYS A 84 -4.94 -16.86 -2.55
CA LYS A 84 -4.23 -18.10 -2.91
C LYS A 84 -3.09 -17.86 -3.90
N TYR A 85 -3.30 -17.02 -4.91
CA TYR A 85 -2.26 -16.68 -5.89
C TYR A 85 -1.06 -15.99 -5.22
N ILE A 86 -1.32 -15.03 -4.31
CA ILE A 86 -0.28 -14.30 -3.59
C ILE A 86 0.48 -15.25 -2.65
N GLU A 87 -0.22 -16.09 -1.89
CA GLU A 87 0.40 -17.07 -1.00
C GLU A 87 1.30 -18.05 -1.76
N GLU A 88 0.82 -18.61 -2.87
CA GLU A 88 1.63 -19.48 -3.73
C GLU A 88 2.83 -18.74 -4.33
N TYR A 89 2.66 -17.49 -4.75
CA TYR A 89 3.74 -16.68 -5.31
C TYR A 89 4.86 -16.48 -4.28
N PHE A 90 4.52 -16.00 -3.07
CA PHE A 90 5.52 -15.73 -2.02
C PHE A 90 6.11 -17.00 -1.40
N LYS A 91 5.37 -18.12 -1.37
CA LYS A 91 5.89 -19.43 -0.92
C LYS A 91 7.03 -19.95 -1.82
N ASN A 92 7.05 -19.57 -3.08
CA ASN A 92 8.07 -19.99 -4.05
C ASN A 92 9.26 -19.02 -4.14
N LEU A 93 9.27 -17.94 -3.35
CA LEU A 93 10.39 -17.01 -3.26
C LEU A 93 11.27 -17.37 -2.06
N ARG A 94 12.57 -17.18 -2.23
CA ARG A 94 13.52 -17.18 -1.12
C ARG A 94 13.44 -15.86 -0.34
N ASP A 95 13.93 -15.89 0.90
CA ASP A 95 13.96 -14.73 1.80
C ASP A 95 14.63 -13.49 1.19
N ASP A 96 15.75 -13.67 0.47
CA ASP A 96 16.45 -12.59 -0.25
C ASP A 96 15.57 -11.98 -1.35
N GLN A 97 14.85 -12.81 -2.10
CA GLN A 97 13.96 -12.35 -3.17
C GLN A 97 12.74 -11.62 -2.64
N ILE A 98 12.19 -12.05 -1.49
CA ILE A 98 11.09 -11.35 -0.82
C ILE A 98 11.55 -9.96 -0.41
N LYS A 99 12.74 -9.87 0.20
CA LYS A 99 13.34 -8.60 0.62
C LYS A 99 13.58 -7.66 -0.57
N ASP A 100 14.24 -8.13 -1.62
CA ASP A 100 14.49 -7.33 -2.82
C ASP A 100 13.20 -6.78 -3.44
N LYS A 101 12.13 -7.60 -3.43
CA LYS A 101 10.82 -7.19 -3.93
C LYS A 101 10.17 -6.11 -3.05
N LEU A 102 10.21 -6.27 -1.73
CA LEU A 102 9.71 -5.25 -0.81
C LEU A 102 10.49 -3.94 -0.92
N ASP A 103 11.81 -4.01 -1.05
CA ASP A 103 12.64 -2.83 -1.23
C ASP A 103 12.32 -2.13 -2.56
N ALA A 104 12.07 -2.88 -3.63
CA ALA A 104 11.59 -2.30 -4.88
C ALA A 104 10.20 -1.65 -4.73
N MET A 105 9.28 -2.26 -3.98
CA MET A 105 7.96 -1.66 -3.66
C MET A 105 8.11 -0.40 -2.83
N MET A 106 8.96 -0.41 -1.80
CA MET A 106 9.30 0.75 -0.95
C MET A 106 9.76 1.90 -1.82
N ARG A 107 10.76 1.65 -2.69
CA ARG A 107 11.28 2.66 -3.61
C ARG A 107 10.21 3.20 -4.54
N SER A 108 9.38 2.32 -5.13
CA SER A 108 8.32 2.73 -6.04
C SER A 108 7.19 3.53 -5.38
N LEU A 109 6.93 3.30 -4.09
CA LEU A 109 5.83 3.96 -3.36
C LEU A 109 6.25 5.32 -2.79
N PHE A 110 7.46 5.42 -2.23
CA PHE A 110 7.89 6.59 -1.46
C PHE A 110 8.94 7.46 -2.16
N PHE A 111 9.82 6.90 -3.00
CA PHE A 111 10.90 7.69 -3.61
C PHE A 111 10.51 8.19 -5.00
N LYS A 112 10.89 9.43 -5.30
CA LYS A 112 10.74 10.02 -6.64
C LYS A 112 11.63 9.27 -7.62
N LYS A 113 11.19 9.17 -8.89
CA LYS A 113 12.00 8.61 -10.00
C LYS A 113 13.38 9.28 -10.11
N GLU A 114 13.52 10.53 -9.68
CA GLU A 114 14.76 11.32 -9.69
C GLU A 114 15.91 10.72 -8.86
N TYR A 115 15.60 9.88 -7.86
CA TYR A 115 16.60 9.16 -7.04
C TYR A 115 16.98 7.78 -7.59
N LEU A 116 16.35 7.36 -8.70
CA LEU A 116 16.79 6.18 -9.44
C LEU A 116 17.94 6.60 -10.37
N PRO A 117 18.99 5.78 -10.55
CA PRO A 117 20.12 6.13 -11.40
C PRO A 117 19.64 6.58 -12.79
N GLN A 118 20.06 7.80 -13.16
CA GLN A 118 19.74 8.55 -14.39
C GLN A 118 20.25 7.90 -15.68
N THR A 119 20.65 6.63 -15.67
CA THR A 119 20.74 5.91 -16.94
C THR A 119 19.34 5.85 -17.51
N PRO A 120 19.11 6.31 -18.75
CA PRO A 120 17.93 5.95 -19.50
C PRO A 120 18.08 4.45 -19.78
N VAL A 121 17.81 3.63 -18.77
CA VAL A 121 17.23 2.33 -19.02
C VAL A 121 15.99 2.73 -19.80
N ASN A 122 15.91 2.32 -21.06
CA ASN A 122 14.63 2.17 -21.71
C ASN A 122 13.81 1.37 -20.71
N LEU A 123 13.08 2.04 -19.80
CA LEU A 123 12.10 1.43 -18.92
C LEU A 123 11.21 0.76 -19.95
N GLY A 124 11.43 -0.53 -20.14
CA GLY A 124 10.76 -1.22 -21.21
C GLY A 124 9.29 -0.97 -20.97
N ASP A 125 8.48 -0.93 -22.03
CA ASP A 125 7.03 -1.06 -21.89
C ASP A 125 6.62 -2.42 -21.26
N SER A 126 7.54 -3.13 -20.60
CA SER A 126 7.34 -4.37 -19.90
C SER A 126 6.79 -4.12 -18.51
N SER A 127 5.65 -4.74 -18.23
CA SER A 127 5.03 -4.82 -16.92
C SER A 127 5.88 -5.52 -15.86
N ASP A 128 6.89 -6.29 -16.27
CA ASP A 128 7.76 -7.07 -15.37
C ASP A 128 8.66 -6.19 -14.49
N GLU A 129 8.89 -4.93 -14.86
CA GLU A 129 9.70 -3.99 -14.08
C GLU A 129 8.92 -3.35 -12.92
N ASN A 130 7.58 -3.48 -12.91
CA ASN A 130 6.77 -2.91 -11.84
C ASN A 130 6.75 -3.85 -10.62
N PRO A 131 7.24 -3.40 -9.44
CA PRO A 131 7.35 -4.26 -8.28
C PRO A 131 5.99 -4.65 -7.68
N LEU A 132 4.88 -3.99 -8.05
CA LEU A 132 3.53 -4.34 -7.63
C LEU A 132 2.89 -5.44 -8.50
N VAL A 133 3.47 -5.70 -9.68
CA VAL A 133 3.04 -6.78 -10.57
C VAL A 133 3.68 -8.09 -10.10
N LEU A 134 2.86 -9.13 -10.13
CA LEU A 134 3.22 -10.52 -9.88
C LEU A 134 3.16 -11.25 -11.21
N THR A 135 4.32 -11.68 -11.68
CA THR A 135 4.46 -12.42 -12.93
C THR A 135 4.64 -13.90 -12.62
N ARG A 136 3.75 -14.76 -13.14
CA ARG A 136 3.90 -16.21 -13.10
C ARG A 136 3.92 -16.74 -14.53
N LYS A 137 4.95 -17.52 -14.84
CA LYS A 137 5.03 -18.27 -16.09
C LYS A 137 4.39 -19.64 -15.87
N VAL A 138 3.32 -19.93 -16.60
CA VAL A 138 2.66 -21.23 -16.60
C VAL A 138 2.71 -21.73 -18.04
N GLU A 139 3.39 -22.85 -18.26
CA GLU A 139 3.66 -23.40 -19.60
C GLU A 139 4.30 -22.35 -20.53
N ARG A 140 3.63 -22.00 -21.64
CA ARG A 140 4.05 -20.99 -22.63
C ARG A 140 3.37 -19.63 -22.41
N GLN A 141 2.59 -19.45 -21.36
CA GLN A 141 1.87 -18.21 -21.07
C GLN A 141 2.46 -17.47 -19.87
N VAL A 142 2.52 -16.14 -19.99
CA VAL A 142 2.92 -15.24 -18.91
C VAL A 142 1.66 -14.60 -18.34
N HIS A 143 1.38 -14.87 -17.08
CA HIS A 143 0.24 -14.29 -16.38
C HIS A 143 0.71 -13.15 -15.48
N HIS A 144 0.17 -11.96 -15.71
CA HIS A 144 0.37 -10.80 -14.87
C HIS A 144 -0.87 -10.55 -14.01
N LYS A 145 -0.67 -10.51 -12.69
CA LYS A 145 -1.66 -10.03 -11.72
C LYS A 145 -1.01 -8.98 -10.85
N THR A 146 -1.78 -8.09 -10.23
CA THR A 146 -1.22 -7.07 -9.33
C THR A 146 -1.63 -7.31 -7.89
N LEU A 147 -0.76 -6.89 -6.96
CA LEU A 147 -1.13 -6.75 -5.57
C LEU A 147 -2.15 -5.62 -5.40
N ARG A 148 -3.08 -5.83 -4.46
CA ARG A 148 -3.88 -4.74 -3.90
C ARG A 148 -2.98 -3.95 -2.97
N ARG A 149 -3.12 -2.63 -2.98
CA ARG A 149 -2.34 -1.75 -2.11
C ARG A 149 -3.26 -0.93 -1.23
N LYS A 150 -2.89 -0.77 0.04
CA LYS A 150 -3.65 0.03 1.01
C LYS A 150 -2.70 0.85 1.86
N SER A 151 -2.91 2.17 1.88
CA SER A 151 -2.16 2.99 2.83
C SER A 151 -2.63 2.70 4.26
N ILE A 152 -1.69 2.40 5.16
CA ILE A 152 -1.96 2.10 6.57
C ILE A 152 -2.39 3.34 7.37
N GLU A 153 -2.09 4.53 6.84
CA GLU A 153 -2.51 5.81 7.40
C GLU A 153 -4.03 6.02 7.25
N LYS A 154 -4.65 5.34 6.28
CA LYS A 154 -6.08 5.42 5.99
C LYS A 154 -6.91 4.53 6.93
N TRP A 155 -8.21 4.47 6.66
CA TRP A 155 -9.12 3.59 7.38
C TRP A 155 -8.87 2.13 7.00
N LEU A 156 -8.77 1.29 8.02
CA LEU A 156 -8.60 -0.15 7.91
C LEU A 156 -9.94 -0.79 8.26
N ASP A 157 -10.80 -1.00 7.26
CA ASP A 157 -12.14 -1.53 7.46
C ASP A 157 -12.15 -3.06 7.41
N LYS A 158 -13.16 -3.67 8.03
CA LYS A 158 -13.32 -5.13 8.07
C LYS A 158 -13.45 -5.77 6.67
N GLU A 159 -13.89 -5.01 5.67
CA GLU A 159 -13.93 -5.45 4.26
C GLU A 159 -12.55 -5.87 3.71
N LEU A 160 -11.45 -5.47 4.37
CA LEU A 160 -10.08 -5.84 4.00
C LEU A 160 -9.61 -7.17 4.60
N GLU A 161 -10.36 -7.77 5.53
CA GLU A 161 -9.95 -8.96 6.32
C GLU A 161 -9.70 -10.20 5.43
N ASP A 162 -10.50 -10.38 4.39
CA ASP A 162 -10.45 -11.58 3.53
C ASP A 162 -9.41 -11.50 2.40
N GLU A 163 -8.71 -10.37 2.25
CA GLU A 163 -7.85 -10.08 1.12
C GLU A 163 -6.41 -9.77 1.55
N LEU A 164 -5.43 -10.35 0.82
CA LEU A 164 -4.03 -9.98 0.97
C LEU A 164 -3.75 -8.64 0.29
N HIS A 165 -3.07 -7.76 1.03
CA HIS A 165 -2.74 -6.41 0.62
C HIS A 165 -1.26 -6.13 0.85
N LEU A 166 -0.73 -5.27 0.01
CA LEU A 166 0.46 -4.47 0.29
C LEU A 166 0.05 -3.26 1.14
N PHE A 167 0.33 -3.31 2.42
CA PHE A 167 0.19 -2.18 3.32
C PHE A 167 1.43 -1.29 3.25
N TYR A 168 1.21 0.02 3.15
CA TYR A 168 2.30 0.99 3.11
C TYR A 168 1.94 2.28 3.82
N GLY A 169 2.92 3.00 4.36
CA GLY A 169 2.75 4.39 4.78
C GLY A 169 3.93 4.93 5.57
N LYS A 170 3.83 6.20 5.94
CA LYS A 170 4.74 6.83 6.90
C LYS A 170 4.22 6.61 8.33
N VAL A 171 5.01 5.97 9.18
CA VAL A 171 4.58 5.46 10.49
C VAL A 171 5.59 5.72 11.59
N ARG A 172 5.16 5.63 12.85
CA ARG A 172 6.06 5.41 13.99
C ARG A 172 5.90 3.98 14.50
N LEU A 173 6.96 3.43 15.07
CA LEU A 173 7.04 2.03 15.44
C LEU A 173 7.44 1.89 16.90
N SER A 174 6.81 0.98 17.63
CA SER A 174 7.31 0.55 18.95
C SER A 174 7.23 -0.95 19.08
N ILE A 175 8.01 -1.53 19.99
CA ILE A 175 7.95 -2.96 20.30
C ILE A 175 7.37 -3.12 21.69
N SER A 176 6.29 -3.90 21.79
CA SER A 176 5.69 -4.26 23.07
C SER A 176 5.88 -5.74 23.35
N GLU A 177 6.10 -6.06 24.62
CA GLU A 177 6.20 -7.41 25.15
C GLU A 177 4.89 -7.82 25.81
N TRP A 178 4.53 -9.09 25.67
CA TRP A 178 3.36 -9.67 26.32
C TRP A 178 3.66 -11.07 26.83
N TYR A 179 3.26 -11.37 28.05
CA TYR A 179 3.44 -12.68 28.66
C TYR A 179 2.20 -13.52 28.44
N ASN A 180 2.36 -14.70 27.85
CA ASN A 180 1.25 -15.63 27.72
C ASN A 180 1.05 -16.46 28.99
N GLU A 181 -0.10 -17.13 29.10
CA GLU A 181 -0.45 -17.98 30.24
C GLU A 181 0.56 -19.13 30.48
N GLN A 182 1.35 -19.47 29.46
CA GLN A 182 2.39 -20.50 29.50
C GLN A 182 3.77 -19.95 29.89
N GLY A 183 3.88 -18.65 30.22
CA GLY A 183 5.12 -17.99 30.63
C GLY A 183 6.05 -17.57 29.49
N TYR A 184 5.64 -17.69 28.23
CA TYR A 184 6.43 -17.23 27.09
C TYR A 184 6.24 -15.73 26.84
N THR A 185 7.35 -15.03 26.61
CA THR A 185 7.35 -13.65 26.13
C THR A 185 7.07 -13.61 24.63
N LEU A 186 6.03 -12.89 24.26
CA LEU A 186 5.59 -12.63 22.89
C LEU A 186 5.86 -11.17 22.55
N TYR A 187 6.37 -10.91 21.35
CA TYR A 187 6.71 -9.56 20.92
C TYR A 187 5.80 -9.10 19.78
N PHE A 188 5.41 -7.83 19.84
CA PHE A 188 4.58 -7.18 18.82
C PHE A 188 5.22 -5.88 18.36
N LEU A 189 5.31 -5.71 17.04
CA LEU A 189 5.60 -4.42 16.43
C LEU A 189 4.30 -3.63 16.34
N ASN A 190 4.19 -2.55 17.09
CA ASN A 190 3.07 -1.63 17.06
C ASN A 190 3.30 -0.57 15.98
N ILE A 191 2.29 -0.35 15.15
CA ILE A 191 2.35 0.63 14.06
C ILE A 191 1.44 1.79 14.41
N PHE A 192 2.01 2.99 14.45
CA PHE A 192 1.30 4.23 14.75
C PHE A 192 1.26 5.13 13.51
N CYS A 193 0.11 5.75 13.28
CA CYS A 193 -0.04 6.78 12.25
C CYS A 193 -0.57 8.06 12.87
N LYS A 194 -0.22 9.18 12.24
CA LYS A 194 -0.67 10.50 12.66
C LYS A 194 -2.15 10.68 12.32
N ALA A 195 -2.96 10.92 13.34
CA ALA A 195 -4.37 11.24 13.19
C ALA A 195 -4.56 12.71 12.77
N SER A 196 -5.79 13.08 12.39
CA SER A 196 -6.12 14.44 11.97
C SER A 196 -5.88 15.51 13.05
N ASN A 197 -5.95 15.13 14.32
CA ASN A 197 -5.63 15.97 15.47
C ASN A 197 -4.12 16.03 15.79
N ARG A 198 -3.26 15.54 14.89
CA ARG A 198 -1.79 15.46 15.03
C ARG A 198 -1.28 14.49 16.11
N GLU A 199 -2.16 13.73 16.77
CA GLU A 199 -1.76 12.67 17.71
C GLU A 199 -1.37 11.39 16.97
N TRP A 200 -0.40 10.66 17.51
CA TRP A 200 -0.04 9.33 17.03
C TRP A 200 -0.99 8.30 17.64
N LYS A 201 -1.69 7.55 16.78
CA LYS A 201 -2.62 6.50 17.22
C LYS A 201 -2.20 5.16 16.66
N LYS A 202 -2.25 4.12 17.49
CA LYS A 202 -1.97 2.74 17.07
C LYS A 202 -2.99 2.33 16.02
N LYS A 203 -2.50 1.93 14.85
CA LYS A 203 -3.31 1.54 13.69
C LYS A 203 -3.37 0.03 13.48
N ALA A 204 -2.26 -0.65 13.73
CA ALA A 204 -2.16 -2.10 13.62
C ALA A 204 -1.02 -2.61 14.50
N SER A 205 -0.90 -3.93 14.59
CA SER A 205 0.27 -4.58 15.17
C SER A 205 0.66 -5.83 14.41
N ILE A 206 1.96 -6.12 14.33
CA ILE A 206 2.50 -7.35 13.73
C ILE A 206 3.09 -8.20 14.84
N TYR A 207 2.75 -9.49 14.87
CA TYR A 207 3.38 -10.44 15.79
C TYR A 207 4.78 -10.81 15.30
N LEU A 208 5.80 -10.61 16.14
CA LEU A 208 7.21 -10.86 15.81
C LEU A 208 7.71 -12.23 16.28
N GLY A 209 6.91 -12.98 17.05
CA GLY A 209 7.34 -14.24 17.66
C GLY A 209 7.79 -14.09 19.11
N ASN A 210 8.67 -15.00 19.54
CA ASN A 210 9.25 -15.06 20.88
C ASN A 210 10.71 -14.57 20.95
N LYS A 211 11.26 -14.08 19.82
CA LYS A 211 12.59 -13.47 19.73
C LYS A 211 12.52 -12.29 18.77
N VAL A 212 13.16 -11.19 19.14
CA VAL A 212 13.20 -9.96 18.34
C VAL A 212 14.63 -9.68 17.91
N LEU A 213 14.85 -9.66 16.60
CA LEU A 213 16.09 -9.15 15.98
C LEU A 213 15.91 -7.73 15.42
N LEU A 214 14.66 -7.29 15.31
CA LEU A 214 14.29 -5.98 14.77
C LEU A 214 14.57 -4.89 15.83
N LYS A 215 15.28 -3.83 15.43
CA LYS A 215 15.49 -2.65 16.27
C LYS A 215 14.73 -1.46 15.68
N VAL A 216 13.95 -0.78 16.50
CA VAL A 216 13.19 0.43 16.14
C VAL A 216 13.37 1.51 17.20
N GLU A 217 13.31 2.76 16.79
CA GLU A 217 13.36 3.95 17.64
C GLU A 217 11.96 4.59 17.66
N GLU A 218 11.36 4.74 18.84
CA GLU A 218 9.92 5.04 18.95
C GLU A 218 9.49 6.42 18.41
N ASP A 219 10.39 7.40 18.50
CA ASP A 219 10.14 8.78 18.08
C ASP A 219 10.64 9.11 16.68
N VAL A 220 11.03 8.09 15.91
CA VAL A 220 11.49 8.23 14.54
C VAL A 220 10.38 7.84 13.57
N ASP A 221 10.24 8.64 12.52
CA ASP A 221 9.34 8.32 11.41
C ASP A 221 10.00 7.28 10.50
N TYR A 222 9.24 6.26 10.10
CA TYR A 222 9.64 5.21 9.17
C TYR A 222 8.73 5.17 7.95
N TYR A 223 9.28 4.86 6.79
CA TYR A 223 8.52 4.25 5.71
C TYR A 223 8.35 2.76 6.02
N LEU A 224 7.13 2.26 5.85
CA LEU A 224 6.79 0.85 6.07
C LEU A 224 6.17 0.28 4.80
N VAL A 225 6.57 -0.94 4.46
CA VAL A 225 5.91 -1.79 3.47
C VAL A 225 5.75 -3.19 4.06
N ALA A 226 4.53 -3.72 4.02
CA ALA A 226 4.23 -5.05 4.54
C ALA A 226 3.19 -5.75 3.66
N ILE A 227 3.36 -7.06 3.44
CA ILE A 227 2.38 -7.87 2.70
C ILE A 227 1.71 -8.84 3.65
N GLY A 228 0.40 -8.72 3.78
CA GLY A 228 -0.37 -9.50 4.73
C GLY A 228 -1.86 -9.24 4.62
N HIS A 229 -2.60 -9.78 5.58
CA HIS A 229 -4.02 -9.53 5.75
C HIS A 229 -4.28 -9.03 7.17
N LEU A 230 -5.38 -8.29 7.33
CA LEU A 230 -5.79 -7.78 8.62
C LEU A 230 -6.67 -8.81 9.32
N ASP A 231 -6.38 -9.07 10.58
CA ASP A 231 -7.15 -9.93 11.47
C ASP A 231 -7.81 -9.05 12.53
N PHE A 232 -9.14 -9.01 12.50
CA PHE A 232 -9.98 -8.22 13.42
C PHE A 232 -10.58 -9.09 14.55
N SER A 233 -10.15 -10.34 14.71
CA SER A 233 -10.68 -11.26 15.74
C SER A 233 -10.58 -10.73 17.17
N LYS A 234 -9.64 -9.81 17.43
CA LYS A 234 -9.44 -9.14 18.73
C LYS A 234 -9.90 -7.67 18.74
N GLY A 235 -10.65 -7.26 17.73
CA GLY A 235 -11.15 -5.89 17.59
C GLY A 235 -10.11 -4.92 17.02
N PHE A 236 -10.30 -3.63 17.30
CA PHE A 236 -9.41 -2.55 16.84
C PHE A 236 -8.40 -2.17 17.93
N PRO A 237 -7.13 -1.90 17.57
CA PRO A 237 -6.54 -1.99 16.23
C PRO A 237 -6.29 -3.45 15.78
N PRO A 238 -6.46 -3.78 14.49
CA PRO A 238 -6.27 -5.14 13.97
C PRO A 238 -4.82 -5.63 14.08
N LYS A 239 -4.66 -6.95 13.99
CA LYS A 239 -3.35 -7.58 13.77
C LYS A 239 -3.09 -7.67 12.27
N LEU A 240 -1.91 -7.25 11.83
CA LEU A 240 -1.45 -7.47 10.47
C LEU A 240 -0.66 -8.79 10.43
N GLN A 241 -1.29 -9.82 9.87
CA GLN A 241 -0.68 -11.13 9.69
C GLN A 241 0.06 -11.17 8.36
N LEU A 242 1.39 -11.24 8.42
CA LEU A 242 2.25 -11.26 7.25
C LEU A 242 2.12 -12.55 6.45
N VAL A 243 2.25 -12.48 5.13
CA VAL A 243 2.25 -13.67 4.25
C VAL A 243 3.50 -14.56 4.47
N SER A 244 4.61 -13.96 4.91
CA SER A 244 5.80 -14.63 5.42
C SER A 244 6.48 -13.75 6.48
N ARG A 245 7.39 -14.30 7.28
CA ARG A 245 8.11 -13.50 8.30
C ARG A 245 8.95 -12.37 7.69
N GLN A 246 9.38 -12.55 6.45
CA GLN A 246 10.20 -11.62 5.67
C GLN A 246 9.34 -10.60 4.91
N ALA A 247 8.01 -10.72 4.94
CA ALA A 247 7.09 -9.85 4.21
C ALA A 247 6.89 -8.45 4.86
N LEU A 248 7.94 -7.90 5.46
CA LEU A 248 7.98 -6.60 6.13
C LEU A 248 9.33 -5.93 5.82
N SER A 249 9.29 -4.69 5.32
CA SER A 249 10.44 -3.81 5.17
C SER A 249 10.12 -2.46 5.83
N ILE A 250 11.10 -1.90 6.55
CA ILE A 250 11.02 -0.60 7.20
C ILE A 250 12.29 0.19 6.91
N GLU A 251 12.15 1.48 6.68
CA GLU A 251 13.26 2.38 6.40
C GLU A 251 13.06 3.70 7.16
N LYS A 252 14.10 4.22 7.82
CA LYS A 252 13.98 5.50 8.52
C LYS A 252 13.78 6.63 7.50
N VAL A 253 12.89 7.57 7.82
CA VAL A 253 12.77 8.80 7.05
C VAL A 253 13.92 9.72 7.47
N VAL A 254 14.80 10.05 6.51
CA VAL A 254 15.94 10.97 6.68
C VAL A 254 15.52 12.38 6.31
#